data_AF-A0A644V766-F1
#
_entry.id   AF-A0A644V766-F1
#
_cell.length_a   1.000
_cell.length_b   1.000
_cell.length_c   1.000
_cell.angle_alpha   90.00
_cell.angle_beta   90.00
_cell.angle_gamma   90.00
#
_symmetry.space_group_name_H-M   'P 1'
#
loop_
_entity.id
_entity.type
_entity.pdbx_description
1 polymer ?
#
loop_
_entity_poly.entity_id
_entity_poly.type
_entity_poly.pdbx_seq_one_letter_code
_entity_poly.pdbx_strand_id
1 'polypeptide(L)'
;MKSLPLERKPSGKSTVMCGDKEVSVHSTCVFCANCAGIRVNRRVTPNPYAQAMRGSKGGLSLDEQLMDGMILFNTVIEDKNATDIECSDDAGTGYQPISRRR
;
A
#
# COMPACT_ATOMS: atom_id res chain seq x y z
N MET A 1 1.63 5.04 14.18
CA MET A 1 1.87 4.92 12.72
C MET A 1 3.28 5.39 12.43
N LYS A 2 3.98 4.67 11.55
CA LYS A 2 5.32 5.04 11.05
C LYS A 2 5.30 5.19 9.54
N SER A 3 6.22 5.99 9.02
CA SER A 3 6.45 6.15 7.58
C SER A 3 7.63 5.28 7.16
N LEU A 4 7.44 4.47 6.11
CA LEU A 4 8.47 3.64 5.52
C LEU A 4 8.96 4.31 4.23
N PRO A 5 10.23 4.77 4.17
CA PRO A 5 10.75 5.44 2.98
C PRO A 5 10.63 4.57 1.74
N LEU A 6 10.09 5.14 0.67
CA LEU A 6 9.95 4.49 -0.62
C LEU A 6 11.30 4.50 -1.34
N GLU A 7 11.86 3.32 -1.58
CA GLU A 7 13.07 3.18 -2.38
C GLU A 7 12.71 2.81 -3.82
N ARG A 8 13.25 3.56 -4.79
CA ARG A 8 13.12 3.26 -6.21
C ARG A 8 14.40 2.61 -6.71
N LYS A 9 14.32 1.34 -7.08
CA LYS A 9 15.45 0.58 -7.62
C LYS A 9 15.68 0.94 -9.09
N PRO A 10 16.92 0.82 -9.62
CA PRO A 10 17.21 1.00 -11.05
C PRO A 10 16.39 0.08 -11.98
N SER A 11 15.90 -1.04 -11.46
CA SER A 11 15.01 -1.97 -12.17
C SER A 11 13.59 -1.44 -12.37
N GLY A 12 13.26 -0.24 -11.86
CA GLY A 12 11.91 0.32 -11.85
C GLY A 12 11.03 -0.20 -10.71
N LYS A 13 11.55 -1.07 -9.83
CA LYS A 13 10.80 -1.56 -8.67
C LYS A 13 10.78 -0.52 -7.56
N SER A 14 9.60 -0.29 -7.01
CA SER A 14 9.41 0.47 -5.77
C SER A 14 9.35 -0.49 -4.56
N THR A 15 10.23 -0.30 -3.59
CA THR A 15 10.40 -1.17 -2.41
C THR A 15 10.37 -0.39 -1.09
N VAL A 16 10.10 -1.08 0.01
CA VAL A 16 10.21 -0.55 1.38
C VAL A 16 10.80 -1.60 2.32
N MET A 17 11.41 -1.16 3.42
CA MET A 17 11.78 -2.04 4.53
C MET A 17 10.55 -2.34 5.40
N CYS A 18 10.17 -3.62 5.50
CA CYS A 18 9.06 -4.11 6.29
C CYS A 18 9.57 -5.14 7.32
N GLY A 19 9.69 -4.70 8.58
CA GLY A 19 10.52 -5.42 9.56
C GLY A 19 11.96 -5.48 9.04
N ASP A 20 12.55 -6.68 9.03
CA ASP A 20 13.93 -6.89 8.61
C ASP A 20 14.08 -7.23 7.12
N LYS A 21 13.02 -7.07 6.32
CA LYS A 21 13.02 -7.47 4.91
C LYS A 21 12.63 -6.33 4.00
N GLU A 22 13.37 -6.18 2.91
CA GLU A 22 12.95 -5.36 1.79
C GLU A 22 11.83 -6.08 1.01
N VAL A 23 10.73 -5.38 0.74
CA VAL A 23 9.58 -5.94 0.03
C VAL A 23 9.14 -5.02 -1.10
N SER A 24 8.64 -5.62 -2.18
CA SER A 24 7.99 -4.90 -3.29
C SER A 24 6.70 -4.25 -2.81
N VAL A 25 6.50 -2.98 -3.14
CA VAL A 25 5.26 -2.30 -2.76
C VAL A 25 4.08 -2.80 -3.59
N HIS A 26 4.28 -2.98 -4.90
CA HIS A 26 3.23 -3.38 -5.84
C HIS A 26 2.69 -4.80 -5.62
N SER A 27 3.51 -5.70 -5.08
CA SER A 27 3.18 -7.13 -5.02
C SER A 27 3.21 -7.73 -3.61
N THR A 28 3.74 -7.03 -2.61
CA THR A 28 3.86 -7.55 -1.24
C THR A 28 3.33 -6.56 -0.22
N CYS A 29 3.85 -5.33 -0.18
CA CYS A 29 3.41 -4.35 0.82
C CYS A 29 1.92 -4.03 0.71
N VAL A 30 1.38 -3.92 -0.51
CA VAL A 30 -0.06 -3.68 -0.74
C VAL A 30 -0.97 -4.77 -0.15
N PHE A 31 -0.45 -5.99 0.04
CA PHE A 31 -1.19 -7.10 0.65
C PHE A 31 -0.96 -7.23 2.17
N CYS A 32 -0.25 -6.28 2.77
CA CYS A 32 -0.02 -6.25 4.21
C CYS A 32 -1.21 -5.60 4.93
N ALA A 33 -1.72 -6.23 5.98
CA ALA A 33 -2.76 -5.71 6.86
C ALA A 33 -2.36 -4.39 7.54
N ASN A 34 -1.05 -4.16 7.68
CA ASN A 34 -0.50 -2.94 8.26
C ASN A 34 -0.20 -1.83 7.23
N CYS A 35 -0.39 -2.08 5.94
CA CYS A 35 -0.18 -1.06 4.90
C CYS A 35 -1.38 -0.11 4.89
N ALA A 36 -1.20 1.10 5.40
CA ALA A 36 -2.25 2.10 5.47
C ALA A 36 -2.42 2.86 4.14
N GLY A 37 -1.32 3.07 3.39
CA GLY A 37 -1.37 3.74 2.10
C GLY A 37 -0.06 4.39 1.67
N ILE A 38 -0.08 5.10 0.53
CA ILE A 38 1.06 5.85 0.00
C ILE A 38 0.94 7.32 0.42
N ARG A 39 2.01 7.88 0.98
CA ARG A 39 2.14 9.30 1.23
C ARG A 39 2.62 10.01 -0.04
N VAL A 40 1.83 10.96 -0.52
CA VAL A 40 2.15 11.86 -1.62
C VAL A 40 2.00 13.29 -1.13
N ASN A 41 3.09 14.04 -1.10
CA ASN A 41 3.10 15.36 -0.48
C ASN A 41 2.54 15.31 0.97
N ARG A 42 1.37 15.93 1.18
CA ARG A 42 0.65 15.99 2.47
C ARG A 42 -0.55 15.06 2.56
N ARG A 43 -0.82 14.25 1.54
CA ARG A 43 -1.98 13.36 1.47
C ARG A 43 -1.55 11.91 1.53
N VAL A 44 -2.46 11.06 2.01
CA VAL A 44 -2.30 9.60 2.01
C VAL A 44 -3.34 9.01 1.08
N THR A 45 -2.88 8.41 -0.01
CA THR A 45 -3.73 7.57 -0.86
C THR A 45 -3.85 6.21 -0.15
N PRO A 46 -5.05 5.79 0.26
CA PRO A 46 -5.22 4.59 1.06
C PRO A 46 -4.82 3.33 0.31
N ASN A 47 -4.51 2.28 1.06
CA ASN A 47 -4.39 0.94 0.51
C ASN A 47 -5.69 0.52 -0.21
N PRO A 48 -5.62 -0.13 -1.39
CA PRO A 48 -6.80 -0.51 -2.20
C PRO A 48 -7.79 -1.39 -1.46
N TYR A 49 -7.30 -2.35 -0.67
CA TYR A 49 -8.13 -3.25 0.13
C TYR A 49 -8.80 -2.50 1.28
N ALA A 50 -8.06 -1.60 1.95
CA ALA A 50 -8.64 -0.76 2.99
C ALA A 50 -9.72 0.17 2.43
N GLN A 51 -9.54 0.69 1.21
CA GLN A 51 -10.52 1.52 0.52
C GLN A 51 -11.77 0.73 0.13
N ALA A 52 -11.61 -0.43 -0.52
CA ALA A 52 -12.72 -1.27 -0.96
C ALA A 52 -13.56 -1.80 0.21
N MET A 53 -12.91 -2.20 1.31
CA MET A 53 -13.61 -2.69 2.52
C MET A 53 -14.40 -1.61 3.25
N ARG A 54 -14.03 -0.32 3.11
CA ARG A 54 -14.82 0.80 3.66
C ARG A 54 -16.13 1.04 2.88
N GLY A 55 -16.22 0.49 1.67
CA GLY A 55 -17.37 0.63 0.79
C GLY A 55 -17.46 2.02 0.17
N SER A 56 -17.77 2.04 -1.13
CA SER A 56 -18.07 3.27 -1.87
C SER A 56 -19.58 3.47 -1.92
N LYS A 57 -20.06 4.72 -1.76
CA LYS A 57 -21.49 5.06 -1.92
C LYS A 57 -22.04 4.89 -3.36
N GLY A 58 -21.21 4.44 -4.31
CA GLY A 58 -21.43 4.54 -5.75
C GLY A 58 -21.98 3.31 -6.48
N GLY A 59 -22.42 2.26 -5.77
CA GLY A 59 -23.05 1.10 -6.41
C GLY A 59 -22.12 0.14 -7.16
N LEU A 60 -20.81 0.38 -7.14
CA LEU A 60 -19.80 -0.54 -7.68
C LEU A 60 -19.73 -1.83 -6.84
N SER A 61 -19.48 -2.96 -7.49
CA SER A 61 -19.14 -4.21 -6.82
C SER A 61 -17.80 -4.10 -6.05
N LEU A 62 -17.54 -5.05 -5.16
CA LEU A 62 -16.28 -5.09 -4.41
C LEU A 62 -15.07 -5.26 -5.35
N ASP A 63 -15.20 -6.09 -6.38
CA ASP A 63 -14.13 -6.38 -7.33
C ASP A 63 -13.77 -5.15 -8.17
N GLU A 64 -14.77 -4.40 -8.64
CA GLU A 64 -14.55 -3.12 -9.34
C GLU A 64 -13.84 -2.10 -8.45
N GLN A 65 -14.26 -1.97 -7.19
CA GLN A 65 -13.62 -1.08 -6.23
C GLN A 65 -12.16 -1.48 -5.97
N LEU A 66 -11.87 -2.77 -5.90
CA LEU A 66 -10.50 -3.27 -5.76
C LEU A 66 -9.66 -2.99 -7.01
N MET A 67 -10.21 -3.21 -8.20
CA MET A 67 -9.51 -2.91 -9.46
C MET A 67 -9.17 -1.42 -9.57
N ASP A 68 -10.15 -0.54 -9.35
CA ASP A 68 -9.96 0.91 -9.39
C ASP A 68 -8.94 1.38 -8.35
N GLY A 69 -9.05 0.86 -7.13
CA GLY A 69 -8.10 1.13 -6.05
C GLY A 69 -6.68 0.69 -6.42
N MET A 70 -6.51 -0.49 -7.01
CA MET A 70 -5.20 -1.00 -7.43
C MET A 70 -4.58 -0.17 -8.57
N ILE A 71 -5.38 0.26 -9.54
CA ILE A 71 -4.92 1.15 -10.63
C ILE A 71 -4.45 2.48 -10.04
N LEU A 72 -5.25 3.09 -9.16
CA LEU A 72 -4.89 4.34 -8.51
C LEU A 72 -3.61 4.20 -7.70
N PHE A 73 -3.50 3.15 -6.89
CA PHE A 73 -2.34 2.90 -6.04
C PHE A 73 -1.07 2.72 -6.86
N ASN A 74 -1.12 1.92 -7.94
CA ASN A 74 0.01 1.72 -8.85
C ASN A 74 0.36 2.99 -9.66
N THR A 75 -0.61 3.86 -9.93
CA THR A 75 -0.31 5.13 -10.59
C THR A 75 0.36 6.10 -9.62
N VAL A 76 -0.18 6.17 -8.40
CA VAL A 76 0.29 7.09 -7.35
C VAL A 76 1.71 6.75 -6.91
N ILE A 77 2.06 5.47 -6.81
CA ILE A 77 3.42 5.09 -6.41
C ILE A 77 4.48 5.48 -7.46
N GLU A 78 4.10 5.68 -8.71
CA GLU A 78 5.00 6.19 -9.75
C GLU A 78 5.16 7.72 -9.70
N ASP A 79 4.32 8.44 -8.95
CA ASP A 79 4.47 9.87 -8.74
C ASP A 79 5.79 10.17 -8.02
N LYS A 80 6.59 11.10 -8.57
CA LYS A 80 7.88 11.51 -8.00
C LYS A 80 7.75 12.11 -6.60
N ASN A 81 6.55 12.58 -6.23
CA ASN A 81 6.23 13.12 -4.92
C ASN A 81 5.72 12.05 -3.93
N ALA A 82 5.60 10.79 -4.36
CA ALA A 82 5.38 9.67 -3.46
C ALA A 82 6.69 9.34 -2.74
N THR A 83 6.73 9.57 -1.43
CA THR A 83 7.95 9.48 -0.62
C THR A 83 7.96 8.31 0.35
N ASP A 84 6.79 7.90 0.85
CA ASP A 84 6.70 6.93 1.92
C ASP A 84 5.45 6.05 1.79
N ILE A 85 5.52 4.88 2.42
CA ILE A 85 4.34 4.09 2.78
C ILE A 85 4.00 4.34 4.24
N GLU A 86 2.75 4.73 4.49
CA GLU A 86 2.21 4.80 5.84
C GLU A 86 1.91 3.40 6.35
N CYS A 87 2.49 3.05 7.49
CA CYS A 87 2.43 1.74 8.08
C CYS A 87 1.90 1.82 9.51
N SER A 88 0.91 0.97 9.83
CA SER A 88 0.33 0.88 11.18
C SER A 88 1.07 -0.10 12.11
N ASP A 89 2.13 -0.75 11.63
CA ASP A 89 2.96 -1.67 12.43
C ASP A 89 3.95 -0.91 13.32
N ASP A 90 3.46 -0.32 14.41
CA ASP A 90 4.30 0.41 15.37
C ASP A 90 5.25 -0.51 16.15
N ALA A 91 4.91 -1.78 16.32
CA ALA A 91 5.70 -2.77 17.03
C ALA A 91 6.83 -3.40 16.19
N GLY A 92 6.87 -3.15 14.87
CA GLY A 92 7.90 -3.73 14.00
C GLY A 92 7.73 -5.24 13.76
N THR A 93 6.50 -5.75 13.84
CA THR A 93 6.17 -7.17 13.62
C THR A 93 6.40 -7.62 12.17
N GLY A 94 6.54 -6.69 11.23
CA GLY A 94 6.80 -6.96 9.83
C GLY A 94 5.54 -7.30 9.03
N TYR A 95 5.72 -8.07 7.95
CA TYR A 95 4.63 -8.38 7.02
C TYR A 95 3.56 -9.26 7.67
N GLN A 96 2.30 -8.79 7.60
CA GLN A 96 1.11 -9.54 8.02
C GLN A 96 0.14 -9.59 6.84
N PRO A 97 -0.20 -10.75 6.27
CA PRO A 97 -1.08 -10.81 5.11
C PRO A 97 -2.52 -10.39 5.47
N ILE A 98 -3.18 -9.64 4.59
CA ILE A 98 -4.59 -9.22 4.75
C ILE A 98 -5.54 -10.43 4.90
N SER A 99 -5.28 -11.50 4.15
CA SER A 99 -5.99 -12.77 4.30
C SER A 99 -5.00 -13.89 4.60
N ARG A 100 -5.36 -14.76 5.54
CA ARG A 100 -4.63 -16.02 5.71
C ARG A 100 -4.98 -16.90 4.50
N ARG A 101 -3.98 -17.29 3.70
CA ARG A 101 -4.16 -18.45 2.82
C ARG A 101 -4.55 -19.63 3.73
N ARG A 102 -5.78 -20.12 3.60
CA ARG A 102 -6.13 -21.44 4.13
C ARG A 102 -5.44 -22.51 3.30
#